data_AF-A0A423T5N3-F1
#
_entry.id   AF-A0A423T5N3-F1
#
_cell.length_a   1.000
_cell.length_b   1.000
_cell.length_c   1.000
_cell.angle_alpha   90.00
_cell.angle_beta   90.00
_cell.angle_gamma   90.00
#
_symmetry.space_group_name_H-M   'P 1'
#
loop_
_entity.id
_entity.type
_entity.pdbx_description
1 polymer ?
#
loop_
_entity_poly.entity_id
_entity_poly.type
_entity_poly.pdbx_seq_one_letter_code
_entity_poly.pdbx_strand_id
1 'polypeptide(L)'
;MLEEEEEEETEEEEVGEETEKEEEEEMEEKEEKSLEQREKEQEKSSWRKKALTPSPLRRLCEVERTVATFKADLPPVVDELRRAVDNFRMKLQTTEHLSWLGFYKEGIPEPRGSQINSHPYWKHVQYRRKVEDELTTVFTKFREICDAVIEEDTKEVLRLPSFNNWAWEDWEILLLLQHMYNDLGLTTHFGIEKEVLRNFLCRVYYCYNEVPFHNFQHAFCVTQMMYGMVWKCDLIKRIGLLDVLILLTSCICHDLDHPGFNNIYQINAKTELALRYNDISPLENHHCSIAFTVLEREDCNIFR
;
A
#
# COMPACT_ATOMS: atom_id res chain seq x y z
N MET A 1 -45.97 76.39 -2.47
CA MET A 1 -44.74 77.21 -2.63
C MET A 1 -43.72 77.03 -1.51
N LEU A 2 -44.03 76.37 -0.38
CA LEU A 2 -43.00 75.91 0.59
C LEU A 2 -43.07 74.39 0.86
N GLU A 3 -44.07 73.67 0.33
CA GLU A 3 -44.21 72.21 0.49
C GLU A 3 -43.80 71.43 -0.78
N GLU A 4 -43.62 72.10 -1.93
CA GLU A 4 -43.12 71.45 -3.17
C GLU A 4 -41.59 71.49 -3.29
N GLU A 5 -40.90 72.38 -2.55
CA GLU A 5 -39.42 72.44 -2.54
C GLU A 5 -38.80 71.40 -1.58
N GLU A 6 -39.51 70.98 -0.52
CA GLU A 6 -39.01 69.96 0.43
C GLU A 6 -39.15 68.52 -0.12
N GLU A 7 -40.16 68.20 -0.95
CA GLU A 7 -40.29 66.86 -1.56
C GLU A 7 -39.28 66.64 -2.70
N GLU A 8 -38.95 67.67 -3.50
CA GLU A 8 -37.92 67.61 -4.54
C GLU A 8 -36.50 67.44 -3.94
N GLU A 9 -36.19 68.11 -2.82
CA GLU A 9 -34.90 67.92 -2.12
C GLU A 9 -34.74 66.50 -1.55
N THR A 10 -35.82 65.87 -1.07
CA THR A 10 -35.76 64.50 -0.53
C THR A 10 -35.64 63.41 -1.59
N GLU A 11 -36.26 63.56 -2.77
CA GLU A 11 -36.09 62.62 -3.88
C GLU A 11 -34.69 62.76 -4.53
N GLU A 12 -34.12 63.96 -4.57
CA GLU A 12 -32.73 64.16 -5.05
C GLU A 12 -31.68 63.59 -4.09
N GLU A 13 -31.90 63.65 -2.76
CA GLU A 13 -31.01 62.99 -1.77
C GLU A 13 -31.09 61.46 -1.83
N GLU A 14 -32.28 60.87 -2.00
CA GLU A 14 -32.45 59.41 -2.05
C GLU A 14 -31.88 58.79 -3.34
N VAL A 15 -32.02 59.48 -4.48
CA VAL A 15 -31.37 59.09 -5.75
C VAL A 15 -29.84 59.27 -5.65
N GLY A 16 -29.37 60.29 -4.95
CA GLY A 16 -27.94 60.49 -4.66
C GLY A 16 -27.34 59.31 -3.89
N GLU A 17 -27.97 58.87 -2.79
CA GLU A 17 -27.49 57.74 -1.98
C GLU A 17 -27.54 56.39 -2.73
N GLU A 18 -28.54 56.15 -3.58
CA GLU A 18 -28.58 54.93 -4.40
C GLU A 18 -27.48 54.93 -5.48
N THR A 19 -27.21 56.08 -6.11
CA THR A 19 -26.11 56.18 -7.09
C THR A 19 -24.73 56.03 -6.45
N GLU A 20 -24.51 56.56 -5.25
CA GLU A 20 -23.24 56.37 -4.52
C GLU A 20 -23.02 54.90 -4.14
N LYS A 21 -24.07 54.16 -3.76
CA LYS A 21 -23.97 52.72 -3.47
C LYS A 21 -23.66 51.88 -4.71
N GLU A 22 -24.27 52.19 -5.85
CA GLU A 22 -23.96 51.50 -7.11
C GLU A 22 -22.52 51.78 -7.56
N GLU A 23 -22.01 53.00 -7.36
CA GLU A 23 -20.63 53.36 -7.66
C GLU A 23 -19.63 52.66 -6.72
N GLU A 24 -19.95 52.50 -5.43
CA GLU A 24 -19.14 51.74 -4.48
C GLU A 24 -19.08 50.24 -4.83
N GLU A 25 -20.22 49.61 -5.16
CA GLU A 25 -20.24 48.19 -5.58
C GLU A 25 -19.47 47.97 -6.89
N GLU A 26 -19.57 48.88 -7.86
CA GLU A 26 -18.81 48.77 -9.12
C GLU A 26 -17.30 48.97 -8.87
N MET A 27 -16.93 49.76 -7.87
CA MET A 27 -15.53 49.96 -7.48
C MET A 27 -14.95 48.72 -6.79
N GLU A 28 -15.71 48.09 -5.88
CA GLU A 28 -15.32 46.83 -5.24
C GLU A 28 -15.18 45.69 -6.26
N GLU A 29 -16.10 45.57 -7.22
CA GLU A 29 -16.01 44.54 -8.26
C GLU A 29 -14.80 44.76 -9.19
N LYS A 30 -14.43 46.03 -9.46
CA LYS A 30 -13.21 46.39 -10.20
C LYS A 30 -11.95 46.06 -9.41
N GLU A 31 -11.94 46.26 -8.10
CA GLU A 31 -10.81 45.88 -7.25
C GLU A 31 -10.64 44.37 -7.15
N GLU A 32 -11.73 43.61 -7.02
CA GLU A 32 -11.69 42.15 -6.96
C GLU A 32 -11.18 41.54 -8.28
N LYS A 33 -11.67 42.05 -9.43
CA LYS A 33 -11.16 41.66 -10.75
C LYS A 33 -9.67 42.02 -10.93
N SER A 34 -9.22 43.15 -10.37
CA SER A 34 -7.82 43.57 -10.39
C SER A 34 -6.92 42.65 -9.55
N LEU A 35 -7.37 42.26 -8.37
CA LEU A 35 -6.68 41.31 -7.49
C LEU A 35 -6.56 39.94 -8.15
N GLU A 36 -7.65 39.44 -8.73
CA GLU A 36 -7.65 38.14 -9.42
C GLU A 36 -6.72 38.15 -10.66
N GLN A 37 -6.64 39.28 -11.37
CA GLN A 37 -5.67 39.46 -12.47
C GLN A 37 -4.22 39.44 -11.98
N ARG A 38 -3.94 40.12 -10.85
CA ARG A 38 -2.60 40.13 -10.23
C ARG A 38 -2.18 38.75 -9.76
N GLU A 39 -3.09 37.97 -9.17
CA GLU A 39 -2.84 36.59 -8.78
C GLU A 39 -2.54 35.71 -10.00
N LYS A 40 -3.35 35.81 -11.07
CA LYS A 40 -3.13 35.07 -12.33
C LYS A 40 -1.79 35.45 -12.98
N GLU A 41 -1.34 36.70 -12.87
CA GLU A 41 -0.01 37.13 -13.34
C GLU A 41 1.13 36.64 -12.45
N GLN A 42 0.96 36.64 -11.13
CA GLN A 42 1.93 36.06 -10.19
C GLN A 42 2.06 34.55 -10.41
N GLU A 43 0.96 33.85 -10.65
CA GLU A 43 0.96 32.42 -10.93
C GLU A 43 1.62 32.12 -12.27
N LYS A 44 1.30 32.87 -13.35
CA LYS A 44 2.00 32.78 -14.64
C LYS A 44 3.49 33.08 -14.51
N SER A 45 3.88 34.05 -13.70
CA SER A 45 5.29 34.38 -13.42
C SER A 45 5.99 33.25 -12.65
N SER A 46 5.30 32.64 -11.68
CA SER A 46 5.76 31.45 -10.94
C SER A 46 5.96 30.25 -11.87
N TRP A 47 5.00 29.97 -12.75
CA TRP A 47 5.10 28.91 -13.76
C TRP A 47 6.21 29.18 -14.78
N ARG A 48 6.39 30.43 -15.23
CA ARG A 48 7.52 30.81 -16.11
C ARG A 48 8.87 30.65 -15.41
N LYS A 49 8.98 31.02 -14.12
CA LYS A 49 10.17 30.77 -13.30
C LYS A 49 10.43 29.27 -13.14
N LYS A 50 9.41 28.44 -12.89
CA LYS A 50 9.51 26.97 -12.84
C LYS A 50 9.89 26.35 -14.19
N ALA A 51 9.40 26.88 -15.30
CA ALA A 51 9.74 26.42 -16.65
C ALA A 51 11.16 26.84 -17.10
N LEU A 52 11.65 27.97 -16.58
CA LEU A 52 13.03 28.44 -16.76
C LEU A 52 14.02 27.74 -15.81
N THR A 53 13.55 27.10 -14.73
CA THR A 53 14.42 26.21 -13.96
C THR A 53 14.71 24.96 -14.77
N PRO A 54 15.99 24.62 -15.01
CA PRO A 54 16.32 23.42 -15.76
C PRO A 54 15.70 22.19 -15.10
N SER A 55 15.10 21.32 -15.92
CA SER A 55 14.50 20.08 -15.44
C SER A 55 15.49 19.31 -14.56
N PRO A 56 15.02 18.51 -13.58
CA PRO A 56 15.92 17.71 -12.74
C PRO A 56 16.93 16.90 -13.58
N LEU A 57 16.50 16.39 -14.73
CA LEU A 57 17.35 15.69 -15.70
C LEU A 57 18.40 16.58 -16.36
N ARG A 58 18.07 17.82 -16.74
CA ARG A 58 19.07 18.76 -17.30
C ARG A 58 20.10 19.17 -16.26
N ARG A 59 19.67 19.44 -15.03
CA ARG A 59 20.59 19.73 -13.90
C ARG A 59 21.51 18.55 -13.63
N LEU A 60 20.97 17.33 -13.64
CA LEU A 60 21.76 16.11 -13.49
C LEU A 60 22.77 15.96 -14.63
N CYS A 61 22.35 16.13 -15.89
CA CYS A 61 23.27 16.07 -17.03
C CYS A 61 24.35 17.17 -17.03
N GLU A 62 24.04 18.38 -16.55
CA GLU A 62 25.04 19.44 -16.37
C GLU A 62 26.03 19.08 -15.28
N VAL A 63 25.57 18.59 -14.12
CA VAL A 63 26.44 18.11 -13.04
C VAL A 63 27.29 16.93 -13.51
N GLU A 64 26.72 15.96 -14.23
CA GLU A 64 27.46 14.83 -14.81
C GLU A 64 28.50 15.30 -15.82
N ARG A 65 28.20 16.30 -16.66
CA ARG A 65 29.17 16.90 -17.60
C ARG A 65 30.28 17.63 -16.85
N THR A 66 29.95 18.44 -15.84
CA THR A 66 30.93 19.16 -15.02
C THR A 66 31.85 18.19 -14.29
N VAL A 67 31.29 17.12 -13.70
CA VAL A 67 32.03 16.03 -13.04
C VAL A 67 32.89 15.25 -14.05
N ALA A 68 32.39 14.98 -15.25
CA ALA A 68 33.14 14.28 -16.29
C ALA A 68 34.31 15.11 -16.85
N THR A 69 34.22 16.44 -16.84
CA THR A 69 35.30 17.35 -17.24
C THR A 69 36.31 17.64 -16.12
N PHE A 70 35.99 17.32 -14.86
CA PHE A 70 36.85 17.55 -13.71
C PHE A 70 37.88 16.41 -13.58
N LYS A 71 39.09 16.64 -14.10
CA LYS A 71 40.27 15.75 -13.92
C LYS A 71 41.04 16.04 -12.64
N ALA A 72 40.35 16.16 -11.51
CA ALA A 72 41.00 16.20 -10.20
C ALA A 72 40.43 15.05 -9.36
N ASP A 73 41.27 14.48 -8.49
CA ASP A 73 40.86 13.42 -7.59
C ASP A 73 39.62 13.89 -6.80
N LEU A 74 38.54 13.12 -6.92
CA LEU A 74 37.27 13.45 -6.29
C LEU A 74 37.47 13.49 -4.77
N PRO A 75 36.78 14.40 -4.05
CA PRO A 75 36.81 14.39 -2.60
C PRO A 75 36.43 13.00 -2.08
N PRO A 76 37.08 12.47 -1.03
CA PRO A 76 36.83 11.11 -0.54
C PRO A 76 35.35 10.77 -0.29
N VAL A 77 34.56 11.76 0.12
CA VAL A 77 33.11 11.66 0.34
C VAL A 77 32.32 11.40 -0.95
N VAL A 78 32.77 11.97 -2.09
CA VAL A 78 32.12 11.77 -3.39
C VAL A 78 32.45 10.38 -3.94
N ASP A 79 33.67 9.88 -3.71
CA ASP A 79 34.04 8.51 -4.05
C ASP A 79 33.35 7.48 -3.17
N GLU A 80 33.09 7.80 -1.90
CA GLU A 80 32.26 6.97 -1.02
C GLU A 80 30.81 6.92 -1.48
N LEU A 81 30.23 8.07 -1.84
CA LEU A 81 28.88 8.13 -2.41
C LEU A 81 28.78 7.39 -3.74
N ARG A 82 29.77 7.54 -4.63
CA ARG A 82 29.84 6.79 -5.89
C ARG A 82 29.86 5.29 -5.63
N ARG A 83 30.71 4.83 -4.71
CA ARG A 83 30.75 3.41 -4.29
C ARG A 83 29.42 2.94 -3.70
N ALA A 84 28.73 3.77 -2.91
CA ALA A 84 27.42 3.44 -2.36
C ALA A 84 26.35 3.32 -3.46
N VAL A 85 26.34 4.25 -4.43
CA VAL A 85 25.43 4.21 -5.58
C VAL A 85 25.70 3.02 -6.49
N ASP A 86 26.97 2.73 -6.77
CA ASP A 86 27.36 1.58 -7.59
C ASP A 86 27.02 0.25 -6.88
N ASN A 87 27.23 0.16 -5.56
CA ASN A 87 26.79 -0.99 -4.77
C ASN A 87 25.27 -1.15 -4.77
N PHE A 88 24.53 -0.05 -4.63
CA PHE A 88 23.07 -0.08 -4.69
C PHE A 88 22.59 -0.51 -6.07
N ARG A 89 23.17 0.04 -7.15
CA ARG A 89 22.88 -0.34 -8.53
C ARG A 89 23.18 -1.80 -8.80
N MET A 90 24.34 -2.29 -8.32
CA MET A 90 24.73 -3.69 -8.47
C MET A 90 23.72 -4.59 -7.76
N LYS A 91 23.37 -4.30 -6.49
CA LYS A 91 22.29 -5.00 -5.78
C LYS A 91 20.98 -4.98 -6.58
N LEU A 92 20.56 -3.82 -7.07
CA LEU A 92 19.36 -3.68 -7.91
C LEU A 92 19.39 -4.56 -9.18
N GLN A 93 20.56 -4.72 -9.78
CA GLN A 93 20.74 -5.47 -11.04
C GLN A 93 20.94 -6.97 -10.83
N THR A 94 21.43 -7.38 -9.66
CA THR A 94 21.76 -8.78 -9.32
C THR A 94 20.74 -9.43 -8.40
N THR A 95 19.93 -8.67 -7.67
CA THR A 95 18.79 -9.21 -6.92
C THR A 95 17.68 -9.56 -7.91
N GLU A 96 17.32 -10.83 -7.95
CA GLU A 96 16.29 -11.39 -8.84
C GLU A 96 14.90 -10.79 -8.60
N HIS A 97 14.65 -10.35 -7.36
CA HIS A 97 13.41 -9.74 -6.88
C HIS A 97 13.68 -8.36 -6.26
N LEU A 98 13.11 -7.28 -6.79
CA LEU A 98 13.20 -5.97 -6.13
C LEU A 98 12.26 -5.93 -4.93
N SER A 99 12.85 -6.18 -3.76
CA SER A 99 12.21 -6.70 -2.55
C SER A 99 11.23 -5.76 -1.80
N TRP A 100 10.88 -4.60 -2.36
CA TRP A 100 9.77 -3.79 -1.85
C TRP A 100 8.66 -3.51 -2.87
N LEU A 101 8.91 -3.74 -4.17
CA LEU A 101 7.94 -3.43 -5.24
C LEU A 101 7.48 -4.66 -6.01
N GLY A 102 8.04 -5.85 -5.75
CA GLY A 102 7.61 -7.09 -6.40
C GLY A 102 7.81 -7.09 -7.92
N PHE A 103 8.76 -6.30 -8.43
CA PHE A 103 9.08 -6.29 -9.85
C PHE A 103 10.06 -7.42 -10.17
N TYR A 104 9.64 -8.31 -11.07
CA TYR A 104 10.44 -9.37 -11.64
C TYR A 104 11.23 -8.83 -12.84
N LYS A 105 12.52 -9.15 -12.92
CA LYS A 105 13.39 -8.74 -14.03
C LYS A 105 13.01 -9.44 -15.34
N GLU A 106 12.50 -10.65 -15.23
CA GLU A 106 11.84 -11.38 -16.31
C GLU A 106 10.34 -11.14 -16.20
N GLY A 107 9.66 -10.93 -17.33
CA GLY A 107 8.22 -10.70 -17.35
C GLY A 107 7.45 -11.78 -16.58
N ILE A 108 6.21 -11.47 -16.18
CA ILE A 108 5.43 -12.40 -15.36
C ILE A 108 5.31 -13.75 -16.09
N PRO A 109 5.75 -14.89 -15.52
CA PRO A 109 5.73 -16.20 -16.18
C PRO A 109 4.34 -16.55 -16.72
N GLU A 110 4.18 -17.43 -17.71
CA GLU A 110 2.84 -17.84 -18.12
C GLU A 110 2.14 -18.66 -16.99
N PRO A 111 0.81 -18.53 -16.80
CA PRO A 111 0.06 -19.35 -15.86
C PRO A 111 0.23 -20.83 -16.20
N ARG A 112 0.88 -21.60 -15.32
CA ARG A 112 1.06 -23.04 -15.51
C ARG A 112 -0.13 -23.78 -14.92
N GLY A 113 -1.24 -23.94 -15.67
CA GLY A 113 -2.34 -24.75 -15.15
C GLY A 113 -3.73 -24.71 -15.78
N SER A 114 -3.95 -24.25 -17.02
CA SER A 114 -5.33 -24.15 -17.55
C SER A 114 -5.51 -24.70 -18.97
N GLN A 115 -5.51 -26.03 -19.11
CA GLN A 115 -6.23 -26.68 -20.21
C GLN A 115 -7.73 -26.84 -19.86
N ILE A 116 -8.42 -25.74 -19.53
CA ILE A 116 -9.88 -25.76 -19.41
C ILE A 116 -10.47 -24.71 -20.36
N ASN A 117 -11.22 -25.25 -21.34
CA ASN A 117 -11.92 -24.57 -22.41
C ASN A 117 -12.70 -23.35 -21.92
N SER A 118 -12.09 -22.19 -22.06
CA SER A 118 -12.73 -20.92 -21.81
C SER A 118 -12.30 -19.91 -22.90
N HIS A 119 -13.27 -19.12 -23.34
CA HIS A 119 -13.30 -18.29 -24.55
C HIS A 119 -12.07 -17.38 -24.69
N PRO A 120 -11.63 -17.08 -25.92
CA PRO A 120 -10.32 -16.47 -26.22
C PRO A 120 -10.03 -15.11 -25.58
N TYR A 121 -11.02 -14.43 -25.00
CA TYR A 121 -10.83 -13.12 -24.37
C TYR A 121 -10.46 -13.18 -22.87
N TRP A 122 -10.59 -14.35 -22.23
CA TRP A 122 -10.46 -14.50 -20.77
C TRP A 122 -9.21 -15.27 -20.33
N LYS A 123 -8.35 -15.66 -21.28
CA LYS A 123 -7.13 -16.42 -21.02
C LYS A 123 -6.10 -15.68 -20.17
N HIS A 124 -6.18 -14.34 -20.09
CA HIS A 124 -5.21 -13.50 -19.39
C HIS A 124 -5.63 -13.10 -17.96
N VAL A 125 -6.84 -13.44 -17.53
CA VAL A 125 -7.41 -13.06 -16.21
C VAL A 125 -7.65 -14.30 -15.33
N GLN A 126 -6.85 -15.34 -15.54
CA GLN A 126 -6.95 -16.53 -14.70
C GLN A 126 -6.25 -16.26 -13.37
N TYR A 127 -6.99 -16.45 -12.28
CA TYR A 127 -6.45 -16.58 -10.94
C TYR A 127 -5.29 -17.57 -10.97
N ARG A 128 -4.06 -17.09 -10.77
CA ARG A 128 -2.92 -17.97 -10.64
C ARG A 128 -2.98 -18.62 -9.27
N ARG A 129 -3.66 -19.75 -9.22
CA ARG A 129 -3.69 -20.61 -8.05
C ARG A 129 -2.34 -21.33 -7.96
N LYS A 130 -1.88 -21.56 -6.73
CA LYS A 130 -0.75 -22.45 -6.47
C LYS A 130 -1.07 -23.86 -6.99
N VAL A 131 -0.06 -24.58 -7.47
CA VAL A 131 -0.24 -25.94 -7.95
C VAL A 131 -0.39 -26.88 -6.74
N GLU A 132 -1.24 -27.91 -6.86
CA GLU A 132 -1.54 -28.85 -5.76
C GLU A 132 -0.26 -29.52 -5.21
N ASP A 133 0.70 -29.85 -6.08
CA ASP A 133 1.97 -30.47 -5.70
C ASP A 133 2.85 -29.53 -4.84
N GLU A 134 2.83 -28.23 -5.14
CA GLU A 134 3.57 -27.21 -4.37
C GLU A 134 2.96 -27.03 -2.98
N LEU A 135 1.62 -26.91 -2.92
CA LEU A 135 0.87 -26.86 -1.66
C LEU A 135 1.16 -28.10 -0.79
N THR A 136 1.13 -29.28 -1.40
CA THR A 136 1.43 -30.55 -0.72
C THR A 136 2.84 -30.55 -0.15
N THR A 137 3.82 -30.05 -0.91
CA THR A 137 5.22 -29.95 -0.49
C THR A 137 5.36 -29.02 0.72
N VAL A 138 4.78 -27.82 0.65
CA VAL A 138 4.82 -26.84 1.74
C VAL A 138 4.17 -27.39 3.01
N PHE A 139 2.98 -27.99 2.90
CA PHE A 139 2.29 -28.55 4.07
C PHE A 139 3.02 -29.74 4.67
N THR A 140 3.63 -30.58 3.85
CA THR A 140 4.43 -31.72 4.34
C THR A 140 5.64 -31.23 5.13
N LYS A 141 6.43 -30.31 4.55
CA LYS A 141 7.58 -29.72 5.22
C LYS A 141 7.20 -28.93 6.48
N PHE A 142 6.10 -28.18 6.43
CA PHE A 142 5.60 -27.48 7.61
C PHE A 142 5.25 -28.45 8.73
N ARG A 143 4.58 -29.57 8.43
CA ARG A 143 4.26 -30.61 9.43
C ARG A 143 5.52 -31.19 10.08
N GLU A 144 6.61 -31.35 9.34
CA GLU A 144 7.89 -31.83 9.88
C GLU A 144 8.50 -30.86 10.90
N ILE A 145 8.31 -29.55 10.71
CA ILE A 145 8.95 -28.50 11.55
C ILE A 145 7.99 -27.79 12.49
N CYS A 146 6.67 -28.05 12.46
CA CYS A 146 5.68 -27.25 13.18
C CYS A 146 5.82 -27.33 14.72
N ASP A 147 6.56 -28.31 15.23
CA ASP A 147 6.94 -28.47 16.64
C ASP A 147 8.38 -28.04 16.96
N ALA A 148 9.14 -27.58 15.96
CA ALA A 148 10.52 -27.16 16.14
C ALA A 148 10.63 -25.89 17.01
N VAL A 149 11.72 -25.82 17.77
CA VAL A 149 12.07 -24.61 18.53
C VAL A 149 12.84 -23.69 17.59
N ILE A 150 12.32 -22.47 17.42
CA ILE A 150 13.02 -21.41 16.68
C ILE A 150 14.24 -20.95 17.49
N GLU A 151 15.36 -20.73 16.82
CA GLU A 151 16.58 -20.20 17.43
C GLU A 151 16.34 -18.82 18.07
N GLU A 152 16.99 -18.54 19.19
CA GLU A 152 16.73 -17.33 19.97
C GLU A 152 17.05 -16.05 19.18
N ASP A 153 18.18 -16.03 18.47
CA ASP A 153 18.58 -14.92 17.60
C ASP A 153 17.50 -14.61 16.56
N THR A 154 16.88 -15.65 15.98
CA THR A 154 15.79 -15.50 14.99
C THR A 154 14.56 -14.85 15.64
N LYS A 155 14.19 -15.24 16.86
CA LYS A 155 13.05 -14.63 17.57
C LYS A 155 13.30 -13.15 17.85
N GLU A 156 14.50 -12.81 18.29
CA GLU A 156 14.87 -11.42 18.58
C GLU A 156 14.77 -10.54 17.32
N VAL A 157 15.33 -11.00 16.20
CA VAL A 157 15.26 -10.23 14.95
C VAL A 157 13.86 -10.19 14.34
N LEU A 158 13.03 -11.22 14.56
CA LEU A 158 11.64 -11.25 14.07
C LEU A 158 10.79 -10.13 14.66
N ARG A 159 11.13 -9.66 15.87
CA ARG A 159 10.47 -8.53 16.54
C ARG A 159 10.90 -7.16 15.98
N LEU A 160 11.84 -7.12 15.05
CA LEU A 160 12.39 -5.87 14.49
C LEU A 160 11.86 -5.60 13.08
N PRO A 161 11.66 -4.32 12.70
CA PRO A 161 11.27 -3.97 11.33
C PRO A 161 12.40 -4.22 10.30
N SER A 162 13.62 -4.47 10.76
CA SER A 162 14.78 -4.83 9.94
C SER A 162 14.86 -6.32 9.60
N PHE A 163 13.87 -7.13 10.01
CA PHE A 163 13.83 -8.55 9.72
C PHE A 163 13.87 -8.80 8.20
N ASN A 164 14.73 -9.71 7.77
CA ASN A 164 14.79 -10.08 6.35
C ASN A 164 13.67 -11.07 6.02
N ASN A 165 12.54 -10.56 5.57
CA ASN A 165 11.39 -11.38 5.19
C ASN A 165 11.68 -12.37 4.04
N TRP A 166 12.71 -12.12 3.22
CA TRP A 166 13.03 -12.90 2.01
C TRP A 166 13.98 -14.07 2.26
N ALA A 167 14.45 -14.26 3.49
CA ALA A 167 15.38 -15.33 3.83
C ALA A 167 14.71 -16.68 4.12
N TRP A 168 13.38 -16.76 3.98
CA TRP A 168 12.57 -17.85 4.51
C TRP A 168 11.70 -18.47 3.44
N GLU A 169 11.59 -19.78 3.49
CA GLU A 169 10.69 -20.55 2.65
C GLU A 169 9.27 -20.54 3.22
N ASP A 170 8.26 -20.83 2.39
CA ASP A 170 6.84 -20.75 2.79
C ASP A 170 6.50 -21.58 4.05
N TRP A 171 7.08 -22.77 4.19
CA TRP A 171 6.86 -23.62 5.37
C TRP A 171 7.53 -23.06 6.64
N GLU A 172 8.63 -22.33 6.50
CA GLU A 172 9.30 -21.65 7.61
C GLU A 172 8.51 -20.41 8.02
N ILE A 173 7.98 -19.66 7.04
CA ILE A 173 7.09 -18.53 7.29
C ILE A 173 5.85 -18.97 8.10
N LEU A 174 5.24 -20.12 7.76
CA LEU A 174 4.14 -20.69 8.55
C LEU A 174 4.55 -20.98 10.00
N LEU A 175 5.77 -21.46 10.23
CA LEU A 175 6.32 -21.66 11.58
C LEU A 175 6.55 -20.32 12.31
N LEU A 176 7.06 -19.30 11.63
CA LEU A 176 7.26 -17.96 12.19
C LEU A 176 5.91 -17.32 12.58
N LEU A 177 4.89 -17.45 11.72
CA LEU A 177 3.53 -16.98 12.00
C LEU A 177 2.93 -17.72 13.21
N GLN A 178 3.06 -19.05 13.28
CA GLN A 178 2.66 -19.83 14.45
C GLN A 178 3.36 -19.33 15.72
N HIS A 179 4.65 -19.01 15.62
CA HIS A 179 5.40 -18.47 16.75
C HIS A 179 4.90 -17.10 17.19
N MET A 180 4.57 -16.16 16.28
CA MET A 180 4.04 -14.84 16.66
C MET A 180 2.78 -14.94 17.52
N TYR A 181 1.84 -15.83 17.19
CA TYR A 181 0.63 -16.05 18.00
C TYR A 181 0.94 -16.58 19.40
N ASN A 182 1.92 -17.49 19.50
CA ASN A 182 2.33 -18.07 20.79
C ASN A 182 3.13 -17.07 21.64
N ASP A 183 4.07 -16.34 21.03
CA ASP A 183 4.96 -15.41 21.71
C ASP A 183 4.21 -14.20 22.30
N LEU A 184 3.18 -13.73 21.58
CA LEU A 184 2.26 -12.70 22.08
C LEU A 184 1.27 -13.22 23.14
N GLY A 185 1.28 -14.53 23.44
CA GLY A 185 0.37 -15.16 24.42
C GLY A 185 -1.08 -15.28 23.95
N LEU A 186 -1.36 -15.08 22.66
CA LEU A 186 -2.72 -15.11 22.11
C LEU A 186 -3.32 -16.51 22.20
N THR A 187 -2.53 -17.54 21.90
CA THR A 187 -3.00 -18.93 21.95
C THR A 187 -3.44 -19.34 23.35
N THR A 188 -2.61 -19.06 24.35
CA THR A 188 -2.92 -19.36 25.75
C THR A 188 -4.11 -18.54 26.26
N HIS A 189 -4.16 -17.25 25.94
CA HIS A 189 -5.20 -16.35 26.47
C HIS A 189 -6.59 -16.64 25.90
N PHE A 190 -6.68 -16.91 24.59
CA PHE A 190 -7.94 -17.16 23.90
C PHE A 190 -8.26 -18.65 23.73
N GLY A 191 -7.45 -19.55 24.29
CA GLY A 191 -7.70 -20.99 24.18
C GLY A 191 -7.54 -21.54 22.76
N ILE A 192 -6.72 -20.92 21.92
CA ILE A 192 -6.52 -21.34 20.53
C ILE A 192 -5.69 -22.63 20.52
N GLU A 193 -6.33 -23.74 20.16
CA GLU A 193 -5.67 -25.02 20.02
C GLU A 193 -4.61 -24.99 18.92
N LYS A 194 -3.45 -25.60 19.22
CA LYS A 194 -2.28 -25.56 18.33
C LYS A 194 -2.58 -26.10 16.93
N GLU A 195 -3.34 -27.19 16.86
CA GLU A 195 -3.73 -27.81 15.59
C GLU A 195 -4.67 -26.93 14.76
N VAL A 196 -5.61 -26.24 15.42
CA VAL A 196 -6.53 -25.30 14.77
C VAL A 196 -5.77 -24.11 14.20
N LEU A 197 -4.82 -23.55 14.96
CA LEU A 197 -3.97 -22.46 14.47
C LEU A 197 -3.15 -22.90 13.24
N ARG A 198 -2.57 -24.10 13.27
CA ARG A 198 -1.82 -24.66 12.13
C ARG A 198 -2.71 -24.81 10.90
N ASN A 199 -3.89 -25.38 11.06
CA ASN A 199 -4.86 -25.55 9.98
C ASN A 199 -5.31 -24.21 9.41
N PHE A 200 -5.61 -23.23 10.28
CA PHE A 200 -5.92 -21.86 9.90
C PHE A 200 -4.82 -21.24 9.04
N LEU A 201 -3.57 -21.27 9.50
CA LEU A 201 -2.42 -20.69 8.77
C LEU A 201 -2.19 -21.38 7.42
N CYS A 202 -2.25 -22.72 7.37
CA CYS A 202 -2.17 -23.46 6.12
C CYS A 202 -3.31 -23.11 5.16
N ARG A 203 -4.53 -22.91 5.68
CA ARG A 203 -5.69 -22.57 4.87
C ARG A 203 -5.63 -21.15 4.34
N VAL A 204 -5.14 -20.19 5.14
CA VAL A 204 -4.82 -18.82 4.72
C VAL A 204 -3.77 -18.85 3.61
N TYR A 205 -2.68 -19.60 3.77
CA TYR A 205 -1.64 -19.77 2.74
C TYR A 205 -2.20 -20.28 1.40
N TYR A 206 -3.07 -21.29 1.47
CA TYR A 206 -3.75 -21.86 0.30
C TYR A 206 -4.58 -20.81 -0.45
N CYS A 207 -5.22 -19.89 0.28
CA CYS A 207 -6.10 -18.87 -0.29
C CYS A 207 -5.36 -17.69 -0.95
N TYR A 208 -4.03 -17.58 -0.78
CA TYR A 208 -3.23 -16.58 -1.50
C TYR A 208 -2.88 -17.06 -2.92
N ASN A 209 -3.10 -16.19 -3.90
CA ASN A 209 -2.75 -16.44 -5.30
C ASN A 209 -1.26 -16.17 -5.57
N GLU A 210 -0.72 -16.81 -6.61
CA GLU A 210 0.61 -16.58 -7.15
C GLU A 210 0.61 -15.35 -8.07
N VAL A 211 0.54 -14.18 -7.45
CA VAL A 211 0.66 -12.91 -8.15
C VAL A 211 1.99 -12.23 -7.79
N PRO A 212 2.50 -11.32 -8.63
CA PRO A 212 3.82 -10.72 -8.41
C PRO A 212 4.01 -10.00 -7.06
N PHE A 213 2.94 -9.43 -6.50
CA PHE A 213 3.03 -8.57 -5.31
C PHE A 213 2.09 -9.00 -4.18
N HIS A 214 0.76 -8.94 -4.37
CA HIS A 214 -0.25 -9.28 -3.35
C HIS A 214 -0.38 -10.80 -3.13
N ASN A 215 0.73 -11.44 -2.79
CA ASN A 215 0.89 -12.87 -2.54
C ASN A 215 1.12 -13.13 -1.04
N PHE A 216 1.35 -14.40 -0.68
CA PHE A 216 1.55 -14.79 0.72
C PHE A 216 2.77 -14.13 1.37
N GLN A 217 3.85 -13.91 0.61
CA GLN A 217 5.04 -13.21 1.10
C GLN A 217 4.71 -11.78 1.53
N HIS A 218 3.89 -11.06 0.76
CA HIS A 218 3.41 -9.72 1.15
C HIS A 218 2.56 -9.78 2.43
N ALA A 219 1.65 -10.75 2.54
CA ALA A 219 0.85 -10.95 3.75
C ALA A 219 1.73 -11.19 4.99
N PHE A 220 2.81 -11.97 4.83
CA PHE A 220 3.80 -12.18 5.88
C PHE A 220 4.54 -10.89 6.24
N CYS A 221 5.02 -10.12 5.26
CA CYS A 221 5.69 -8.83 5.51
C CYS A 221 4.81 -7.87 6.33
N VAL A 222 3.51 -7.76 5.99
CA VAL A 222 2.55 -6.91 6.72
C VAL A 222 2.35 -7.43 8.14
N THR A 223 2.19 -8.74 8.30
CA THR A 223 2.00 -9.38 9.62
C THR A 223 3.25 -9.26 10.51
N GLN A 224 4.44 -9.46 9.94
CA GLN A 224 5.72 -9.32 10.64
C GLN A 224 5.97 -7.88 11.07
N MET A 225 5.64 -6.90 10.22
CA MET A 225 5.71 -5.49 10.60
C MET A 225 4.76 -5.18 11.77
N MET A 226 3.51 -5.65 11.71
CA MET A 226 2.55 -5.47 12.80
C MET A 226 3.07 -6.12 14.10
N TYR A 227 3.60 -7.34 14.01
CA TYR A 227 4.22 -8.02 15.15
C TYR A 227 5.39 -7.22 15.75
N GLY A 228 6.28 -6.67 14.92
CA GLY A 228 7.35 -5.78 15.39
C GLY A 228 6.81 -4.50 16.03
N MET A 229 5.72 -3.92 15.50
CA MET A 229 5.05 -2.76 16.11
C MET A 229 4.42 -3.09 17.46
N VAL A 230 3.85 -4.29 17.64
CA VAL A 230 3.30 -4.74 18.93
C VAL A 230 4.37 -4.68 20.01
N TRP A 231 5.57 -5.19 19.72
CA TRP A 231 6.71 -5.14 20.64
C TRP A 231 7.26 -3.72 20.82
N LYS A 232 7.47 -3.00 19.72
CA LYS A 232 8.11 -1.67 19.77
C LYS A 232 7.26 -0.62 20.48
N CYS A 233 5.94 -0.71 20.34
CA CYS A 233 4.98 0.24 20.91
C CYS A 233 4.32 -0.26 22.19
N ASP A 234 4.62 -1.49 22.64
CA ASP A 234 4.01 -2.13 23.81
C ASP A 234 2.47 -2.20 23.68
N LEU A 235 1.98 -2.60 22.50
CA LEU A 235 0.55 -2.51 22.14
C LEU A 235 -0.34 -3.35 23.05
N ILE A 236 0.11 -4.53 23.49
CA ILE A 236 -0.67 -5.37 24.40
C ILE A 236 -1.10 -4.59 25.65
N LYS A 237 -0.24 -3.75 26.22
CA LYS A 237 -0.60 -2.94 27.40
C LYS A 237 -1.50 -1.74 27.08
N ARG A 238 -1.51 -1.28 25.83
CA ARG A 238 -2.25 -0.07 25.41
C ARG A 238 -3.67 -0.37 24.92
N ILE A 239 -3.81 -1.44 24.14
CA ILE A 239 -5.06 -1.81 23.46
C ILE A 239 -5.56 -3.21 23.85
N GLY A 240 -4.76 -3.99 24.61
CA GLY A 240 -5.16 -5.31 25.07
C GLY A 240 -4.92 -6.43 24.05
N LEU A 241 -5.07 -7.66 24.51
CA LEU A 241 -4.81 -8.86 23.69
C LEU A 241 -5.82 -9.06 22.57
N LEU A 242 -7.08 -8.63 22.77
CA LEU A 242 -8.14 -8.78 21.76
C LEU A 242 -7.84 -7.93 20.53
N ASP A 243 -7.49 -6.65 20.71
CA ASP A 243 -7.15 -5.78 19.59
C ASP A 243 -5.87 -6.23 18.90
N VAL A 244 -4.90 -6.78 19.64
CA VAL A 244 -3.69 -7.39 19.04
C VAL A 244 -4.03 -8.65 18.22
N LEU A 245 -4.94 -9.50 18.69
CA LEU A 245 -5.45 -10.65 17.92
C LEU A 245 -6.12 -10.18 16.64
N ILE A 246 -6.99 -9.17 16.72
CA ILE A 246 -7.67 -8.57 15.56
C ILE A 246 -6.65 -8.03 14.56
N LEU A 247 -5.65 -7.27 15.02
CA LEU A 247 -4.62 -6.69 14.16
C LEU A 247 -3.82 -7.78 13.45
N LEU A 248 -3.30 -8.77 14.18
CA LEU A 248 -2.45 -9.82 13.61
C LEU A 248 -3.23 -10.71 12.62
N THR A 249 -4.48 -11.07 12.96
CA THR A 249 -5.34 -11.88 12.09
C THR A 249 -5.76 -11.08 10.85
N SER A 250 -6.09 -9.80 11.00
CA SER A 250 -6.44 -8.93 9.87
C SER A 250 -5.26 -8.77 8.92
N CYS A 251 -4.05 -8.56 9.43
CA CYS A 251 -2.84 -8.42 8.61
C CYS A 251 -2.58 -9.63 7.72
N ILE A 252 -2.68 -10.85 8.26
CA ILE A 252 -2.42 -12.06 7.47
C ILE A 252 -3.56 -12.41 6.51
N CYS A 253 -4.75 -11.84 6.70
CA CYS A 253 -5.93 -12.10 5.87
C CYS A 253 -6.28 -10.97 4.87
N HIS A 254 -5.64 -9.80 4.95
CA HIS A 254 -6.15 -8.58 4.30
C HIS A 254 -6.22 -8.62 2.77
N ASP A 255 -5.43 -9.50 2.14
CA ASP A 255 -5.29 -9.62 0.67
C ASP A 255 -5.64 -11.04 0.16
N LEU A 256 -6.41 -11.80 0.94
CA LEU A 256 -6.77 -13.18 0.57
C LEU A 256 -7.46 -13.24 -0.79
N ASP A 257 -7.00 -14.16 -1.64
CA ASP A 257 -7.52 -14.34 -3.00
C ASP A 257 -7.39 -13.11 -3.93
N HIS A 258 -6.42 -12.23 -3.68
CA HIS A 258 -6.17 -11.08 -4.56
C HIS A 258 -5.82 -11.52 -5.99
N PRO A 259 -6.50 -10.99 -7.05
CA PRO A 259 -6.34 -11.47 -8.43
C PRO A 259 -5.15 -10.85 -9.18
N GLY A 260 -4.48 -9.87 -8.57
CA GLY A 260 -3.34 -9.14 -9.15
C GLY A 260 -3.71 -7.85 -9.86
N PHE A 261 -4.99 -7.46 -9.84
CA PHE A 261 -5.51 -6.23 -10.41
C PHE A 261 -6.36 -5.49 -9.39
N ASN A 262 -6.18 -4.17 -9.28
CA ASN A 262 -6.84 -3.32 -8.27
C ASN A 262 -8.33 -3.06 -8.56
N ASN A 263 -9.02 -2.39 -7.63
CA ASN A 263 -10.45 -2.09 -7.73
C ASN A 263 -10.83 -1.29 -8.99
N ILE A 264 -9.99 -0.34 -9.43
CA ILE A 264 -10.24 0.44 -10.66
C ILE A 264 -10.36 -0.49 -11.86
N TYR A 265 -9.49 -1.50 -11.97
CA TYR A 265 -9.59 -2.51 -13.01
C TYR A 265 -10.88 -3.32 -12.87
N GLN A 266 -11.21 -3.80 -11.66
CA GLN A 266 -12.41 -4.62 -11.43
C GLN A 266 -13.68 -3.90 -11.91
N ILE A 267 -13.84 -2.62 -11.54
CA ILE A 267 -14.99 -1.78 -11.86
C ILE A 267 -15.04 -1.49 -13.36
N ASN A 268 -13.94 -1.02 -13.95
CA ASN A 268 -13.89 -0.67 -15.37
C ASN A 268 -14.11 -1.88 -16.28
N ALA A 269 -13.57 -3.05 -15.90
CA ALA A 269 -13.76 -4.30 -16.62
C ALA A 269 -15.09 -4.99 -16.28
N LYS A 270 -15.88 -4.45 -15.35
CA LYS A 270 -17.17 -5.01 -14.88
C LYS A 270 -17.05 -6.49 -14.51
N THR A 271 -16.01 -6.81 -13.73
CA THR A 271 -15.76 -8.19 -13.31
C THR A 271 -16.85 -8.67 -12.36
N GLU A 272 -16.89 -9.99 -12.12
CA GLU A 272 -17.84 -10.58 -11.18
C GLU A 272 -17.73 -9.98 -9.77
N LEU A 273 -16.50 -9.67 -9.31
CA LEU A 273 -16.28 -9.03 -8.01
C LEU A 273 -16.89 -7.63 -7.96
N ALA A 274 -16.70 -6.82 -9.00
CA ALA A 274 -17.29 -5.49 -9.08
C ALA A 274 -18.82 -5.53 -9.07
N LEU A 275 -19.41 -6.46 -9.85
CA LEU A 275 -20.85 -6.68 -9.86
C LEU A 275 -21.39 -7.18 -8.51
N ARG A 276 -20.69 -8.12 -7.86
CA ARG A 276 -21.09 -8.70 -6.57
C ARG A 276 -21.09 -7.65 -5.45
N TYR A 277 -20.09 -6.78 -5.43
CA TYR A 277 -19.90 -5.77 -4.39
C TYR A 277 -20.38 -4.37 -4.81
N ASN A 278 -21.11 -4.27 -5.92
CA ASN A 278 -21.71 -3.03 -6.42
C ASN A 278 -20.70 -1.86 -6.48
N ASP A 279 -19.50 -2.13 -6.99
CA ASP A 279 -18.38 -1.18 -7.11
C ASP A 279 -17.85 -0.58 -5.79
N ILE A 280 -18.32 -1.03 -4.62
CA ILE A 280 -17.88 -0.54 -3.31
C ILE A 280 -16.81 -1.47 -2.74
N SER A 281 -15.56 -1.02 -2.77
CA SER A 281 -14.38 -1.79 -2.32
C SER A 281 -14.44 -3.28 -2.68
N PRO A 282 -14.55 -3.65 -3.98
CA PRO A 282 -14.80 -5.04 -4.37
C PRO A 282 -13.76 -6.03 -3.85
N LEU A 283 -12.49 -5.65 -3.86
CA LEU A 283 -11.40 -6.52 -3.41
C LEU A 283 -11.38 -6.66 -1.89
N GLU A 284 -11.47 -5.55 -1.14
CA GLU A 284 -11.38 -5.60 0.33
C GLU A 284 -12.57 -6.35 0.94
N ASN A 285 -13.77 -6.21 0.37
CA ASN A 285 -14.92 -7.04 0.76
C ASN A 285 -14.69 -8.52 0.43
N HIS A 286 -14.07 -8.82 -0.72
CA HIS A 286 -13.73 -10.20 -1.11
C HIS A 286 -12.71 -10.82 -0.16
N HIS A 287 -11.62 -10.13 0.15
CA HIS A 287 -10.58 -10.61 1.09
C HIS A 287 -11.19 -10.95 2.45
N CYS A 288 -12.04 -10.05 2.96
CA CYS A 288 -12.78 -10.24 4.21
C CYS A 288 -13.72 -11.46 4.14
N SER A 289 -14.51 -11.58 3.07
CA SER A 289 -15.40 -12.73 2.87
C SER A 289 -14.65 -14.06 2.84
N ILE A 290 -13.49 -14.12 2.18
CA ILE A 290 -12.63 -15.32 2.16
C ILE A 290 -12.07 -15.61 3.54
N ALA A 291 -11.62 -14.59 4.30
CA ALA A 291 -11.12 -14.76 5.66
C ALA A 291 -12.15 -15.43 6.57
N PHE A 292 -13.39 -14.94 6.56
CA PHE A 292 -14.47 -15.52 7.36
C PHE A 292 -14.90 -16.90 6.85
N THR A 293 -14.86 -17.16 5.54
CA THR A 293 -15.08 -18.51 4.99
C THR A 293 -14.05 -19.52 5.51
N VAL A 294 -12.79 -19.09 5.72
CA VAL A 294 -11.78 -19.95 6.36
C VAL A 294 -12.13 -20.21 7.82
N LEU A 295 -12.52 -19.18 8.55
CA LEU A 295 -12.88 -19.24 9.98
C LEU A 295 -14.19 -19.98 10.26
N GLU A 296 -15.09 -20.12 9.28
CA GLU A 296 -16.31 -20.93 9.40
C GLU A 296 -16.02 -22.44 9.48
N ARG A 297 -14.84 -22.88 9.03
CA ARG A 297 -14.45 -24.29 9.14
C ARG A 297 -14.07 -24.61 10.57
N GLU A 298 -14.69 -25.65 11.14
CA GLU A 298 -14.44 -26.08 12.53
C GLU A 298 -12.95 -26.36 12.80
N ASP A 299 -12.24 -26.93 11.83
CA ASP A 299 -10.82 -27.27 11.93
C ASP A 299 -9.88 -26.07 11.81
N CYS A 300 -10.37 -24.90 11.39
CA CYS A 300 -9.61 -23.65 11.18
C CYS A 300 -10.11 -22.49 12.06
N ASN A 301 -11.22 -22.65 12.79
CA ASN A 301 -11.81 -21.58 13.57
C ASN A 301 -11.00 -21.28 14.84
N ILE A 302 -10.07 -20.33 14.75
CA ILE A 302 -9.25 -19.88 15.89
C ILE A 302 -10.03 -19.04 16.91
N PHE A 303 -11.32 -18.77 16.68
CA PHE A 303 -12.20 -17.98 17.57
C PHE A 303 -13.34 -18.81 18.18
N ARG A 304 -13.28 -20.14 18.06
CA ARG A 304 -14.30 -21.05 18.61
C ARG A 304 -14.30 -21.11 20.13
#